data_AF-A0A3D1IGP5-F1
#
_entry.id   AF-A0A3D1IGP5-F1
#
_cell.length_a   1.000
_cell.length_b   1.000
_cell.length_c   1.000
_cell.angle_alpha   90.00
_cell.angle_beta   90.00
_cell.angle_gamma   90.00
#
_symmetry.space_group_name_H-M   'P 1'
#
loop_
_entity.id
_entity.type
_entity.pdbx_description
1 polymer ?
#
loop_
_entity_poly.entity_id
_entity_poly.type
_entity_poly.pdbx_seq_one_letter_code
_entity_poly.pdbx_strand_id
1 'polypeptide(L)'
;MSLTTECRTRWSVHPVVLASLLIASCSGDAETPASVDPPSDETAPTTLAISADLFNGSVSFLDLDALVASDGTRDDALVERVQLAPPDQQGPLTVAVTADGARAVVLLSQGVLAFVGGRFAVDTDALPSTGSGVVILDLDTRHVLAEFPTEDLPIMVAIDDRL
;
A
#
# COMPACT_ATOMS: atom_id res chain seq x y z
N MET A 1 15.80 -2.33 -62.52
CA MET A 1 17.14 -2.28 -61.92
C MET A 1 17.01 -1.65 -60.55
N SER A 2 17.35 -2.42 -59.51
CA SER A 2 18.00 -2.06 -58.24
C SER A 2 18.94 -0.83 -58.34
N LEU A 3 19.25 0.01 -57.35
CA LEU A 3 18.75 0.32 -55.97
C LEU A 3 18.72 1.89 -55.85
N THR A 4 18.61 2.63 -54.73
CA THR A 4 18.58 2.38 -53.26
C THR A 4 17.87 3.54 -52.54
N THR A 5 17.42 3.34 -51.30
CA THR A 5 17.33 4.40 -50.28
C THR A 5 18.16 3.97 -49.07
N GLU A 6 19.27 4.65 -48.78
CA GLU A 6 20.08 4.37 -47.59
C GLU A 6 19.49 5.06 -46.36
N CYS A 7 19.12 4.30 -45.33
CA CYS A 7 18.91 4.82 -43.98
C CYS A 7 20.11 4.41 -43.11
N ARG A 8 20.83 5.40 -42.56
CA ARG A 8 22.15 5.18 -41.95
C ARG A 8 22.05 4.65 -40.52
N THR A 9 22.82 3.60 -40.27
CA THR A 9 22.81 2.75 -39.07
C THR A 9 23.56 3.35 -37.87
N ARG A 10 23.18 2.86 -36.66
CA ARG A 10 23.97 2.52 -35.44
C ARG A 10 23.60 3.35 -34.19
N TRP A 11 23.49 2.79 -32.98
CA TRP A 11 23.61 1.40 -32.46
C TRP A 11 22.80 1.27 -31.13
N SER A 12 22.11 0.15 -30.87
CA SER A 12 22.50 -0.98 -29.97
C SER A 12 22.56 -0.61 -28.48
N VAL A 13 22.07 -1.39 -27.48
CA VAL A 13 22.27 -2.83 -27.24
C VAL A 13 21.07 -3.46 -26.48
N HIS A 14 20.36 -4.39 -27.15
CA HIS A 14 19.63 -5.60 -26.68
C HIS A 14 18.71 -5.64 -25.43
N PRO A 15 17.43 -6.03 -25.61
CA PRO A 15 16.77 -7.05 -24.78
C PRO A 15 17.08 -8.47 -25.30
N VAL A 16 17.18 -9.45 -24.40
CA VAL A 16 17.36 -10.90 -24.71
C VAL A 16 16.06 -11.61 -24.30
N VAL A 17 15.11 -11.79 -25.22
CA VAL A 17 14.92 -12.92 -26.15
C VAL A 17 13.88 -13.93 -25.62
N LEU A 18 12.90 -14.19 -26.48
CA LEU A 18 11.76 -15.07 -26.32
C LEU A 18 12.11 -16.53 -26.70
N ALA A 19 11.18 -17.44 -26.38
CA ALA A 19 10.93 -18.74 -27.04
C ALA A 19 11.73 -19.97 -26.56
N SER A 20 11.03 -20.77 -25.76
CA SER A 20 10.87 -22.22 -25.80
C SER A 20 11.77 -23.06 -26.71
N LEU A 21 12.36 -24.12 -26.13
CA LEU A 21 12.66 -25.36 -26.86
C LEU A 21 12.35 -26.59 -26.00
N LEU A 22 11.30 -27.33 -26.39
CA LEU A 22 11.03 -28.67 -25.88
C LEU A 22 12.01 -29.65 -26.53
N ILE A 23 12.84 -30.33 -25.73
CA ILE A 23 13.56 -31.53 -26.16
C ILE A 23 13.10 -32.68 -25.25
N ALA A 24 12.30 -33.58 -25.80
CA ALA A 24 12.03 -34.88 -25.18
C ALA A 24 13.20 -35.82 -25.47
N SER A 25 13.77 -36.41 -24.42
CA SER A 25 14.76 -37.49 -24.53
C SER A 25 14.50 -38.50 -23.41
N CYS A 26 13.97 -39.67 -23.76
CA CYS A 26 13.70 -40.74 -22.80
C CYS A 26 14.91 -41.71 -22.74
N SER A 27 15.56 -41.82 -21.58
CA SER A 27 16.26 -43.04 -21.08
C SER A 27 16.97 -42.74 -19.76
N GLY A 28 16.57 -43.38 -18.66
CA GLY A 28 17.26 -43.30 -17.36
C GLY A 28 16.29 -43.41 -16.18
N ASP A 29 16.58 -44.30 -15.24
CA ASP A 29 15.68 -44.70 -14.15
C ASP A 29 15.47 -43.66 -13.03
N ALA A 30 14.26 -43.70 -12.49
CA ALA A 30 13.89 -43.46 -11.08
C ALA A 30 14.47 -42.22 -10.36
N GLU A 31 13.74 -41.10 -10.44
CA GLU A 31 13.05 -40.57 -9.26
C GLU A 31 11.83 -39.75 -9.72
N THR A 32 10.67 -39.90 -9.07
CA THR A 32 9.52 -39.03 -9.36
C THR A 32 9.80 -37.68 -8.72
N PRO A 33 10.06 -36.58 -9.48
CA PRO A 33 10.08 -35.26 -8.86
C PRO A 33 8.68 -35.03 -8.31
N ALA A 34 8.58 -34.73 -7.02
CA ALA A 34 7.32 -34.32 -6.43
C ALA A 34 6.75 -33.18 -7.29
N SER A 35 5.47 -33.30 -7.65
CA SER A 35 4.74 -32.20 -8.27
C SER A 35 4.87 -31.01 -7.32
N VAL A 36 5.70 -30.04 -7.68
CA VAL A 36 5.66 -28.73 -7.05
C VAL A 36 4.32 -28.17 -7.50
N ASP A 37 3.34 -28.23 -6.60
CA ASP A 37 2.09 -27.50 -6.82
C ASP A 37 2.50 -26.06 -7.16
N PRO A 38 1.92 -25.46 -8.21
CA PRO A 38 2.17 -24.06 -8.49
C PRO A 38 1.86 -23.27 -7.22
N PRO A 39 2.65 -22.23 -6.87
CA PRO A 39 2.33 -21.40 -5.71
C PRO A 39 0.88 -20.97 -5.87
N SER A 40 0.07 -21.27 -4.85
CA SER A 40 -1.36 -20.94 -4.83
C SER A 40 -1.51 -19.51 -5.34
N ASP A 41 -2.29 -19.30 -6.41
CA ASP A 41 -2.54 -17.95 -6.92
C ASP A 41 -3.11 -17.15 -5.74
N GLU A 42 -2.29 -16.25 -5.17
CA GLU A 42 -2.70 -15.31 -4.14
C GLU A 42 -3.78 -14.44 -4.78
N THR A 43 -5.02 -14.85 -4.55
CA THR A 43 -6.19 -14.22 -5.13
C THR A 43 -6.25 -12.84 -4.50
N ALA A 44 -5.98 -11.82 -5.31
CA ALA A 44 -5.96 -10.45 -4.84
C ALA A 44 -7.29 -10.15 -4.11
N PRO A 45 -7.23 -9.50 -2.93
CA PRO A 45 -8.39 -9.35 -2.05
C PRO A 45 -9.52 -8.63 -2.80
N THR A 46 -10.74 -9.19 -2.76
CA THR A 46 -11.86 -8.63 -3.52
C THR A 46 -12.33 -7.30 -2.95
N THR A 47 -12.18 -7.13 -1.63
CA THR A 47 -12.50 -5.92 -0.87
C THR A 47 -11.41 -5.65 0.16
N LEU A 48 -10.80 -4.47 0.11
CA LEU A 48 -9.82 -4.01 1.10
C LEU A 48 -10.50 -3.22 2.22
N ALA A 49 -10.22 -3.59 3.46
CA ALA A 49 -10.43 -2.74 4.63
C ALA A 49 -9.13 -1.99 4.97
N ILE A 50 -9.25 -0.72 5.36
CA ILE A 50 -8.12 0.15 5.68
C ILE A 50 -8.27 0.64 7.12
N SER A 51 -7.23 0.47 7.94
CA SER A 51 -7.24 0.84 9.35
C SER A 51 -6.09 1.79 9.69
N ALA A 52 -6.43 2.89 10.37
CA ALA A 52 -5.50 3.88 10.91
C ALA A 52 -5.03 3.47 12.31
N ASP A 53 -3.72 3.36 12.52
CA ASP A 53 -3.12 3.02 13.80
C ASP A 53 -2.33 4.21 14.36
N LEU A 54 -3.02 5.00 15.20
CA LEU A 54 -2.49 6.18 15.87
C LEU A 54 -1.27 5.85 16.76
N PHE A 55 -1.22 4.66 17.36
CA PHE A 55 -0.19 4.30 18.34
C PHE A 55 1.03 3.62 17.69
N ASN A 56 0.83 2.90 16.59
CA ASN A 56 1.92 2.27 15.84
C ASN A 56 2.34 3.07 14.59
N GLY A 57 1.89 4.31 14.42
CA GLY A 57 2.37 5.20 13.36
C GLY A 57 2.03 4.75 11.92
N SER A 58 1.01 3.92 11.71
CA SER A 58 0.84 3.18 10.44
C SER A 58 -0.60 3.09 9.93
N VAL A 59 -0.73 2.78 8.64
CA VAL A 59 -1.97 2.30 8.04
C VAL A 59 -1.83 0.81 7.72
N SER A 60 -2.82 0.01 8.12
CA SER A 60 -2.89 -1.42 7.76
C SER A 60 -3.93 -1.62 6.65
N PHE A 61 -3.55 -2.36 5.61
CA PHE A 61 -4.42 -2.86 4.55
C PHE A 61 -4.77 -4.31 4.87
N LEU A 62 -6.07 -4.60 4.91
CA LEU A 62 -6.61 -5.88 5.34
C LEU A 62 -7.53 -6.43 4.25
N ASP A 63 -7.43 -7.73 3.95
CA ASP A 63 -8.47 -8.43 3.19
C ASP A 63 -9.72 -8.51 4.08
N LEU A 64 -10.81 -7.88 3.64
CA LEU A 64 -12.04 -7.88 4.41
C LEU A 64 -12.70 -9.25 4.46
N ASP A 65 -12.64 -10.04 3.38
CA ASP A 65 -13.27 -11.36 3.29
C ASP A 65 -12.57 -12.34 4.24
N ALA A 66 -11.23 -12.31 4.27
CA ALA A 66 -10.44 -13.08 5.23
C ALA A 66 -10.69 -12.63 6.69
N LEU A 67 -10.83 -11.32 6.93
CA LEU A 67 -11.02 -10.77 8.28
C LEU A 67 -12.40 -11.11 8.88
N VAL A 68 -13.45 -11.25 8.06
CA VAL A 68 -14.82 -11.56 8.53
C VAL A 68 -15.17 -13.05 8.46
N ALA A 69 -14.25 -13.90 8.01
CA ALA A 69 -14.40 -15.35 8.05
C ALA A 69 -14.58 -15.87 9.49
N SER A 70 -15.20 -17.04 9.64
CA SER A 70 -15.56 -17.62 10.95
C SER A 70 -14.37 -17.88 11.89
N ASP A 71 -13.21 -18.10 11.29
CA ASP A 71 -11.90 -18.39 11.89
C ASP A 71 -10.85 -17.33 11.48
N GLY A 72 -11.29 -16.26 10.83
CA GLY A 72 -10.42 -15.18 10.35
C GLY A 72 -9.71 -14.44 11.48
N THR A 73 -8.42 -14.17 11.30
CA THR A 73 -7.63 -13.33 12.22
C THR A 73 -7.12 -12.08 11.52
N ARG A 74 -6.71 -11.07 12.32
CA ARG A 74 -6.08 -9.86 11.77
C ARG A 74 -4.80 -10.16 11.01
N ASP A 75 -4.02 -11.13 11.47
CA ASP A 75 -2.70 -11.42 10.93
C ASP A 75 -2.81 -12.20 9.61
N ASP A 76 -3.76 -13.13 9.49
CA ASP A 76 -4.07 -13.82 8.23
C ASP A 76 -4.66 -12.87 7.18
N ALA A 77 -5.45 -11.88 7.63
CA ALA A 77 -6.01 -10.84 6.77
C ALA A 77 -5.02 -9.71 6.43
N LEU A 78 -3.81 -9.67 7.02
CA LEU A 78 -2.88 -8.55 6.83
C LEU A 78 -2.16 -8.62 5.48
N VAL A 79 -2.67 -7.84 4.53
CA VAL A 79 -2.07 -7.68 3.19
C VAL A 79 -0.80 -6.83 3.27
N GLU A 80 -0.87 -5.68 3.94
CA GLU A 80 0.29 -4.79 4.07
C GLU A 80 0.15 -3.82 5.26
N ARG A 81 1.29 -3.33 5.77
CA ARG A 81 1.35 -2.21 6.72
C ARG A 81 2.29 -1.12 6.18
N VAL A 82 1.75 0.06 5.94
CA VAL A 82 2.50 1.24 5.51
C VAL A 82 2.79 2.11 6.73
N GLN A 83 4.07 2.33 7.02
CA GLN A 83 4.52 3.20 8.10
C GLN A 83 4.47 4.67 7.65
N LEU A 84 3.73 5.52 8.37
CA LEU A 84 3.55 6.95 8.03
C LEU A 84 4.09 7.91 9.10
N ALA A 85 4.29 7.45 10.33
CA ALA A 85 4.96 8.17 11.39
C ALA A 85 6.04 7.28 12.04
N PRO A 86 7.15 7.84 12.55
CA PRO A 86 8.11 7.12 13.36
C PRO A 86 7.48 6.44 14.61
N PRO A 87 8.06 5.36 15.16
CA PRO A 87 7.49 4.64 16.31
C PRO A 87 7.37 5.45 17.62
N ASP A 88 8.07 6.59 17.71
CA ASP A 88 8.03 7.55 18.80
C ASP A 88 7.08 8.75 18.55
N GLN A 89 6.37 8.74 17.42
CA GLN A 89 5.40 9.77 17.04
C GLN A 89 4.00 9.19 16.89
N GLN A 90 2.99 10.01 17.21
CA GLN A 90 1.60 9.62 17.02
C GLN A 90 1.23 9.69 15.53
N GLY A 91 0.44 8.72 15.11
CA GLY A 91 0.27 8.34 13.71
C GLY A 91 -1.01 8.82 13.03
N PRO A 92 -1.47 8.03 12.04
CA PRO A 92 -2.77 8.19 11.41
C PRO A 92 -3.92 8.19 12.43
N LEU A 93 -4.70 9.28 12.43
CA LEU A 93 -5.93 9.40 13.23
C LEU A 93 -7.18 8.97 12.44
N THR A 94 -7.26 9.37 11.17
CA THR A 94 -8.41 9.05 10.29
C THR A 94 -7.96 8.84 8.85
N VAL A 95 -8.73 8.05 8.11
CA VAL A 95 -8.56 7.76 6.69
C VAL A 95 -9.91 7.97 6.01
N ALA A 96 -9.92 8.67 4.87
CA ALA A 96 -11.05 8.73 3.95
C ALA A 96 -10.63 8.26 2.56
N VAL A 97 -11.46 7.46 1.90
CA VAL A 97 -11.21 6.92 0.55
C VAL A 97 -11.93 7.79 -0.48
N THR A 98 -11.28 8.08 -1.61
CA THR A 98 -11.90 8.82 -2.72
C THR A 98 -13.03 8.03 -3.38
N ALA A 99 -14.00 8.71 -3.99
CA ALA A 99 -15.18 8.07 -4.60
C ALA A 99 -14.84 7.10 -5.76
N ASP A 100 -13.68 7.26 -6.39
CA ASP A 100 -13.14 6.35 -7.40
C ASP A 100 -12.44 5.10 -6.82
N GLY A 101 -12.29 5.02 -5.49
CA GLY A 101 -11.61 3.92 -4.80
C GLY A 101 -10.08 3.87 -4.99
N ALA A 102 -9.49 4.81 -5.73
CA ALA A 102 -8.09 4.75 -6.13
C ALA A 102 -7.12 5.36 -5.11
N ARG A 103 -7.59 6.23 -4.20
CA ARG A 103 -6.74 6.96 -3.25
C ARG A 103 -7.35 7.01 -1.85
N ALA A 104 -6.47 7.10 -0.86
CA ALA A 104 -6.84 7.49 0.50
C ALA A 104 -6.22 8.83 0.89
N VAL A 105 -6.99 9.65 1.59
CA VAL A 105 -6.54 10.83 2.31
C VAL A 105 -6.44 10.45 3.79
N VAL A 106 -5.22 10.49 4.32
CA VAL A 106 -4.90 10.10 5.70
C VAL A 106 -4.53 11.35 6.49
N LEU A 107 -5.14 11.54 7.66
CA LEU A 107 -4.74 12.58 8.60
C LEU A 107 -3.75 12.03 9.60
N LEU A 108 -2.54 12.58 9.61
CA LEU A 108 -1.59 12.45 10.70
C LEU A 108 -1.94 13.49 11.75
N SER A 109 -2.16 13.05 12.98
CA SER A 109 -2.52 13.93 14.09
C SER A 109 -1.72 13.51 15.30
N GLN A 110 -1.18 14.49 16.02
CA GLN A 110 -0.34 14.25 17.20
C GLN A 110 -1.20 13.90 18.45
N GLY A 111 -2.38 13.29 18.22
CA GLY A 111 -3.40 12.80 19.16
C GLY A 111 -3.74 13.67 20.36
N VAL A 112 -3.68 14.99 20.17
CA VAL A 112 -4.29 15.95 21.08
C VAL A 112 -5.73 16.17 20.64
N LEU A 113 -6.67 15.51 21.31
CA LEU A 113 -8.09 15.79 21.14
C LEU A 113 -8.44 17.07 21.91
N ALA A 114 -8.41 18.20 21.19
CA ALA A 114 -8.83 19.50 21.70
C ALA A 114 -10.36 19.65 21.58
N PHE A 115 -11.01 19.98 22.70
CA PHE A 115 -12.44 20.28 22.75
C PHE A 115 -12.69 21.59 23.53
N VAL A 116 -13.87 22.18 23.37
CA VAL A 116 -14.20 23.42 24.06
C VAL A 116 -14.24 23.17 25.57
N GLY A 117 -13.27 23.73 26.28
CA GLY A 117 -13.12 23.60 27.75
C GLY A 117 -12.13 22.53 28.23
N GLY A 118 -11.43 21.81 27.33
CA GLY A 118 -10.41 20.85 27.74
C GLY A 118 -9.56 20.30 26.60
N ARG A 119 -8.44 19.67 26.95
CA ARG A 119 -7.56 18.97 26.01
C ARG A 119 -7.25 17.60 26.59
N PHE A 120 -7.46 16.55 25.81
CA PHE A 120 -6.91 15.23 26.11
C PHE A 120 -5.65 15.06 25.27
N ALA A 121 -4.49 15.26 25.89
CA ALA A 121 -3.19 14.92 25.33
C ALA A 121 -2.73 13.64 25.99
N VAL A 122 -2.33 12.64 25.20
CA VAL A 122 -1.75 11.41 25.74
C VAL A 122 -0.27 11.68 26.07
N ASP A 123 0.02 11.78 27.37
CA ASP A 123 1.37 11.71 27.95
C ASP A 123 2.40 12.76 27.47
N THR A 124 2.03 14.05 27.48
CA THR A 124 2.95 15.15 27.11
C THR A 124 2.85 16.37 28.04
N ASP A 125 3.98 16.82 28.61
CA ASP A 125 4.09 18.09 29.36
C ASP A 125 3.94 19.34 28.47
N ALA A 126 4.15 19.20 27.16
CA ALA A 126 4.03 20.27 26.17
C ALA A 126 3.34 19.73 24.90
N LEU A 127 2.59 20.57 24.20
CA LEU A 127 2.03 20.19 22.90
C LEU A 127 3.18 19.88 21.93
N PRO A 128 3.15 18.73 21.24
CA PRO A 128 4.13 18.44 20.21
C PRO A 128 3.89 19.38 19.01
N SER A 129 4.99 19.77 18.34
CA SER A 129 5.03 20.90 17.40
C SER A 129 5.28 20.49 15.94
N THR A 130 5.37 19.18 15.67
CA THR A 130 5.75 18.60 14.37
C THR A 130 5.16 17.18 14.25
N GLY A 131 4.60 16.83 13.09
CA GLY A 131 3.99 15.51 12.86
C GLY A 131 2.48 15.55 12.57
N SER A 132 1.88 16.73 12.52
CA SER A 132 0.54 16.93 11.94
C SER A 132 0.63 17.08 10.43
N GLY A 133 -0.28 16.45 9.70
CA GLY A 133 -0.33 16.59 8.25
C GLY A 133 -1.42 15.79 7.56
N VAL A 134 -1.43 15.91 6.24
CA VAL A 134 -2.27 15.13 5.33
C VAL A 134 -1.37 14.31 4.41
N VAL A 135 -1.58 13.01 4.35
CA VAL A 135 -0.89 12.09 3.43
C VAL A 135 -1.88 11.59 2.39
N ILE A 136 -1.47 11.56 1.12
CA ILE A 136 -2.23 10.95 0.03
C ILE A 136 -1.58 9.61 -0.29
N LEU A 137 -2.33 8.53 -0.15
CA LEU A 137 -1.93 7.18 -0.55
C LEU A 137 -2.59 6.81 -1.87
N ASP A 138 -1.82 6.14 -2.73
CA ASP A 138 -2.33 5.31 -3.81
C ASP A 138 -2.80 3.98 -3.23
N LEU A 139 -3.99 3.48 -3.59
CA LEU A 139 -4.55 2.27 -2.98
C LEU A 139 -4.17 0.98 -3.72
N ASP A 140 -3.83 1.07 -5.00
CA ASP A 140 -3.35 -0.08 -5.79
C ASP A 140 -1.90 -0.42 -5.45
N THR A 141 -1.03 0.60 -5.41
CA THR A 141 0.41 0.46 -5.14
C THR A 141 0.79 0.67 -3.68
N ARG A 142 -0.14 1.15 -2.84
CA ARG A 142 0.04 1.40 -1.39
C ARG A 142 1.18 2.37 -1.06
N HIS A 143 1.54 3.21 -2.03
CA HIS A 143 2.61 4.19 -1.90
C HIS A 143 2.10 5.58 -1.53
N VAL A 144 2.93 6.33 -0.81
CA VAL A 144 2.71 7.75 -0.55
C VAL A 144 2.91 8.54 -1.85
N LEU A 145 1.86 9.22 -2.31
CA LEU A 145 1.87 10.11 -3.46
C LEU A 145 2.25 11.54 -3.09
N ALA A 146 1.82 12.01 -1.92
CA ALA A 146 2.08 13.35 -1.42
C ALA A 146 1.93 13.44 0.10
N GLU A 147 2.67 14.36 0.71
CA GLU A 147 2.56 14.72 2.13
C GLU A 147 2.45 16.24 2.26
N PHE A 148 1.53 16.70 3.08
CA PHE A 148 1.29 18.12 3.35
C PHE A 148 1.34 18.36 4.86
N PRO A 149 2.38 19.03 5.40
CA PRO A 149 2.42 19.38 6.81
C PRO A 149 1.33 20.40 7.14
N THR A 150 0.70 20.29 8.30
CA THR A 150 -0.28 21.27 8.79
C THR A 150 0.23 21.99 10.05
N GLU A 151 0.00 23.30 10.13
CA GLU A 151 0.35 24.09 11.33
C GLU A 151 -0.52 23.77 12.55
N ASP A 152 -1.72 23.21 12.33
CA ASP A 152 -2.69 22.84 13.36
C ASP A 152 -2.90 21.31 13.41
N LEU A 153 -3.66 20.84 14.39
CA LEU A 153 -4.00 19.44 14.65
C LEU A 153 -5.27 19.02 13.88
N PRO A 154 -5.18 18.32 12.73
CA PRO A 154 -6.38 17.90 12.02
C PRO A 154 -7.07 16.76 12.79
N ILE A 155 -8.39 16.84 12.91
CA ILE A 155 -9.22 15.91 13.72
C ILE A 155 -10.14 15.05 12.84
N MET A 156 -10.55 15.56 11.67
CA MET A 156 -11.49 14.90 10.75
C MET A 156 -11.17 15.23 9.30
N VAL A 157 -11.22 14.22 8.44
CA VAL A 157 -11.26 14.36 6.98
C VAL A 157 -12.60 13.84 6.47
N ALA A 158 -13.19 14.54 5.51
CA ALA A 158 -14.33 14.09 4.73
C ALA A 158 -14.09 14.51 3.28
N ILE A 159 -14.51 13.68 2.34
CA ILE A 159 -14.41 13.93 0.90
C ILE A 159 -15.84 14.11 0.38
N ASP A 160 -16.13 15.26 -0.21
CA ASP A 160 -17.40 15.54 -0.89
C ASP A 160 -17.24 15.16 -2.38
N ASP A 161 -18.19 14.40 -2.92
CA ASP A 161 -18.20 13.89 -4.29
C ASP A 161 -18.90 14.83 -5.29
N ARG A 162 -19.31 16.03 -4.85
CA ARG A 162 -20.20 16.96 -5.60
C ARG A 162 -19.56 18.25 -6.09
N LEU A 163 -18.22 18.32 -6.15
CA LEU A 163 -17.46 19.49 -6.60
C LEU A 163 -17.17 19.48 -8.11
#